data_AF-A0A5E7DV89-F1
#
_entry.id   AF-A0A5E7DV89-F1
#
_cell.length_a   1.000
_cell.length_b   1.000
_cell.length_c   1.000
_cell.angle_alpha   90.00
_cell.angle_beta   90.00
_cell.angle_gamma   90.00
#
_symmetry.space_group_name_H-M   'P 1'
#
loop_
_entity.id
_entity.type
_entity.pdbx_description
1 polymer ?
#
loop_
_entity_poly.entity_id
_entity_poly.type
_entity_poly.pdbx_seq_one_letter_code
_entity_poly.pdbx_strand_id
1 'polypeptide(L)' 'MPVRHSIIHKIDKKPDGSPAILHRSAGELVESQARDDLISQFNESYNAKSGKAWGFFHAESGDHPFSGWLGKYLAAP' A
#
# COMPACT_ATOMS: atom_id res chain seq x y z
N MET A 1 2.07 12.92 4.73
CA MET A 1 3.01 12.42 3.70
C MET A 1 2.30 12.48 2.36
N PRO A 2 2.84 13.18 1.34
CA PRO A 2 2.22 13.21 0.02
C PRO A 2 2.44 11.87 -0.69
N VAL A 3 1.37 11.30 -1.27
CA VAL A 3 1.44 10.08 -2.09
C VAL A 3 1.84 10.48 -3.50
N ARG A 4 3.11 10.20 -3.87
CA ARG A 4 3.68 10.55 -5.17
C ARG A 4 3.25 9.60 -6.30
N HIS A 5 3.23 8.31 -5.98
CA HIS A 5 2.85 7.26 -6.92
C HIS A 5 1.90 6.28 -6.24
N SER A 6 0.86 5.85 -6.95
CA SER A 6 -0.14 4.94 -6.39
C SER A 6 -0.76 4.02 -7.44
N ILE A 7 -0.78 2.72 -7.13
CA ILE A 7 -1.53 1.70 -7.87
C ILE A 7 -2.48 1.02 -6.88
N ILE A 8 -3.79 1.09 -7.14
CA ILE A 8 -4.83 0.54 -6.25
C ILE A 8 -5.62 -0.51 -7.02
N HIS A 9 -5.58 -1.75 -6.56
CA HIS A 9 -6.42 -2.83 -7.10
C HIS A 9 -7.71 -2.96 -6.30
N LYS A 10 -8.81 -3.33 -6.95
CA LYS A 10 -10.08 -3.61 -6.27
C LYS A 10 -10.25 -5.12 -6.10
N ILE A 11 -10.62 -5.55 -4.91
CA ILE A 11 -10.97 -6.94 -4.62
C ILE A 11 -12.45 -6.99 -4.29
N ASP A 12 -13.21 -7.70 -5.10
CA ASP A 12 -14.62 -7.97 -4.84
C ASP A 12 -14.73 -9.34 -4.16
N LYS A 13 -15.08 -9.33 -2.87
CA LYS A 13 -15.30 -10.54 -2.07
C LYS A 13 -16.75 -10.59 -1.62
N LYS A 14 -17.50 -11.54 -2.13
CA LYS A 14 -18.89 -11.76 -1.72
C LYS A 14 -18.95 -12.55 -0.40
N PRO A 15 -19.99 -12.36 0.41
CA PRO A 15 -20.18 -13.11 1.66
C PRO A 15 -20.68 -14.54 1.43
N ASP A 16 -21.06 -14.89 0.21
CA ASP A 16 -21.63 -16.19 -0.19
C ASP A 16 -20.60 -17.34 -0.29
N GLY A 17 -19.34 -17.08 0.07
CA GLY A 17 -18.25 -18.05 0.01
C GLY A 17 -17.65 -18.23 -1.39
N SER A 18 -18.12 -17.50 -2.40
CA SER A 18 -17.49 -17.53 -3.72
C SER A 18 -16.06 -16.94 -3.68
N PRO A 19 -15.15 -17.41 -4.55
CA PRO A 19 -13.79 -16.88 -4.62
C PRO A 19 -13.78 -15.37 -4.84
N ALA A 20 -12.84 -14.67 -4.20
CA ALA A 20 -12.67 -13.24 -4.40
C ALA A 20 -12.19 -12.95 -5.82
N ILE A 21 -12.72 -11.89 -6.43
CA ILE A 21 -12.34 -11.43 -7.77
C ILE A 21 -11.38 -10.26 -7.62
N LEU A 22 -10.19 -10.36 -8.22
CA LEU A 22 -9.21 -9.29 -8.28
C LEU A 22 -9.38 -8.49 -9.58
N HIS A 23 -9.78 -7.23 -9.44
CA HIS A 23 -9.78 -6.24 -10.51
C HIS A 23 -8.49 -5.43 -10.42
N ARG A 24 -7.52 -5.79 -11.27
CA ARG A 24 -6.23 -5.12 -11.30
C ARG A 24 -6.37 -3.74 -11.96
N SER A 25 -5.87 -2.68 -11.31
CA SER A 25 -5.59 -1.43 -12.01
C SER A 25 -4.72 -1.67 -13.24
N ALA A 26 -5.01 -0.95 -14.32
CA ALA A 26 -4.24 -0.99 -15.56
C ALA A 26 -2.91 -0.23 -15.44
N GLY A 27 -2.74 0.59 -14.40
CA GLY A 27 -1.54 1.38 -14.18
C GLY A 27 -1.65 2.27 -12.96
N GLU A 28 -0.81 3.29 -12.94
CA GLU A 28 -0.82 4.32 -11.91
C GLU A 28 -2.13 5.12 -11.95
N LEU A 29 -2.69 5.41 -10.78
CA LEU A 29 -3.86 6.27 -10.68
C LEU A 29 -3.44 7.73 -10.79
N VAL A 30 -4.20 8.48 -11.59
CA VAL A 30 -4.18 9.94 -11.60
C VAL A 30 -4.52 10.50 -10.23
N GLU A 31 -3.92 11.64 -9.91
CA GLU A 31 -4.21 12.39 -8.69
C GLU A 31 -5.70 12.73 -8.60
N SER A 32 -6.29 12.48 -7.43
CA SER A 32 -7.69 12.78 -7.17
C SER A 32 -7.96 12.90 -5.68
N GLN A 33 -8.93 13.73 -5.32
CA GLN A 33 -9.35 13.91 -3.92
C GLN A 33 -9.80 12.58 -3.29
N ALA A 34 -10.55 11.75 -4.03
CA ALA A 34 -11.04 10.48 -3.53
C ALA A 34 -9.90 9.51 -3.15
N ARG A 35 -8.79 9.53 -3.92
CA ARG A 35 -7.58 8.76 -3.59
C ARG A 35 -6.93 9.28 -2.31
N ASP A 36 -6.81 10.61 -2.19
CA ASP A 36 -6.16 11.24 -1.05
C ASP A 36 -6.95 10.99 0.24
N ASP A 37 -8.28 11.14 0.17
CA ASP A 37 -9.19 10.84 1.26
C ASP A 37 -9.10 9.38 1.70
N LEU A 38 -9.07 8.43 0.75
CA LEU A 38 -8.91 7.00 1.04
C LEU A 38 -7.62 6.73 1.82
N ILE A 39 -6.50 7.31 1.40
CA ILE A 39 -5.21 7.12 2.07
C ILE A 39 -5.19 7.78 3.44
N SER A 40 -5.79 8.97 3.59
CA SER A 40 -5.89 9.63 4.91
C SER A 40 -6.69 8.76 5.87
N GLN A 41 -7.88 8.33 5.46
CA GLN A 41 -8.76 7.48 6.26
C GLN A 41 -8.10 6.14 6.61
N PHE A 42 -7.37 5.53 5.68
CA PHE A 42 -6.62 4.30 5.93
C PHE A 42 -5.55 4.51 7.00
N ASN A 43 -4.75 5.58 6.89
CA ASN A 43 -3.71 5.89 7.86
C ASN A 43 -4.28 6.14 9.25
N GLU A 44 -5.33 6.95 9.36
CA GLU A 44 -6.01 7.25 10.63
C GLU A 44 -6.65 6.00 11.24
N SER A 45 -7.32 5.18 10.42
CA SER A 45 -8.06 4.01 10.88
C SER A 45 -7.18 2.83 11.27
N TYR A 46 -5.96 2.75 10.72
CA TYR A 46 -5.05 1.60 10.90
C TYR A 46 -3.68 2.00 11.41
N ASN A 47 -2.90 2.78 10.65
CA ASN A 47 -1.51 3.07 10.98
C ASN A 47 -1.33 3.92 12.24
N ALA A 48 -2.31 4.77 12.58
CA ALA A 48 -2.29 5.56 13.80
C ALA A 48 -2.63 4.74 15.06
N LYS A 49 -3.13 3.50 14.93
CA LYS A 49 -3.45 2.64 16.08
C LYS A 49 -2.19 1.93 16.61
N SER A 50 -1.98 1.99 17.92
CA SER A 50 -0.85 1.34 18.58
C SER A 50 -0.83 -0.18 18.29
N GLY A 51 0.34 -0.71 17.95
CA GLY A 51 0.54 -2.12 17.59
C GLY A 51 -0.05 -2.55 16.24
N LYS A 52 -0.55 -1.61 15.42
CA LYS A 52 -1.16 -1.87 14.10
C LYS A 52 -0.43 -1.17 12.95
N ALA A 53 0.81 -0.73 13.15
CA ALA A 53 1.62 -0.13 12.10
C ALA A 53 1.83 -1.15 10.97
N TRP A 54 1.10 -0.96 9.87
CA TRP A 54 1.19 -1.77 8.67
C TRP A 54 2.23 -1.16 7.73
N GLY A 55 3.02 -1.99 7.07
CA GLY A 55 4.09 -1.53 6.18
C GLY A 55 5.41 -1.16 6.89
N PHE A 56 5.62 -1.60 8.13
CA PHE A 56 6.96 -1.57 8.72
C PHE A 56 7.82 -2.64 8.06
N PHE A 57 8.90 -2.25 7.40
CA PHE A 57 9.89 -3.22 6.94
C PHE A 57 10.76 -3.63 8.11
N HIS A 58 11.09 -4.92 8.18
CA HIS A 58 12.19 -5.35 9.01
C HIS A 58 13.46 -4.59 8.60
N ALA A 59 14.32 -4.32 9.59
CA ALA A 59 15.66 -3.83 9.33
C ALA A 59 16.36 -4.80 8.36
N GLU A 60 17.20 -4.26 7.48
CA GLU A 60 17.88 -5.06 6.46
C GLU A 60 18.65 -6.20 7.11
N SER A 61 18.33 -7.43 6.69
CA SER A 61 18.99 -8.66 7.11
C SER A 61 18.97 -9.67 5.95
N GLY A 62 19.67 -10.80 6.11
CA GLY A 62 19.66 -11.88 5.11
C GLY A 62 18.25 -12.38 4.77
N ASP A 63 17.39 -12.53 5.79
CA ASP A 63 16.01 -13.00 5.63
C ASP A 63 15.03 -11.88 5.22
N HIS A 64 15.43 -10.62 5.40
CA HIS A 64 14.60 -9.44 5.12
C HIS A 64 15.36 -8.37 4.30
N PRO A 65 15.74 -8.65 3.04
CA PRO A 65 16.60 -7.76 2.26
C PRO A 65 15.87 -6.55 1.64
N PHE A 66 14.52 -6.53 1.68
CA PHE A 66 13.72 -5.60 0.90
C PHE A 66 13.93 -4.12 1.27
N SER A 67 14.07 -3.79 2.55
CA SER A 67 14.28 -2.40 3.00
C SER A 67 15.55 -1.79 2.39
N GLY A 68 16.63 -2.57 2.27
CA GLY A 68 17.86 -2.16 1.60
C GLY A 68 17.70 -1.99 0.09
N TRP A 69 16.96 -2.89 -0.58
CA TRP A 69 16.68 -2.77 -2.01
C TRP A 69 15.84 -1.54 -2.35
N LEU A 70 14.80 -1.29 -1.55
CA LEU A 70 13.95 -0.11 -1.72
C LEU A 70 14.76 1.17 -1.56
N GLY A 71 15.64 1.23 -0.55
CA GLY A 71 16.55 2.37 -0.35
C GLY A 71 17.43 2.64 -1.57
N LYS A 72 17.99 1.58 -2.18
CA LYS A 72 18.80 1.69 -3.41
C LYS A 72 17.99 2.16 -4.61
N TYR A 73 16.78 1.63 -4.79
CA TYR A 73 15.87 2.02 -5.87
C TYR A 73 15.49 3.50 -5.77
N LEU A 74 15.15 3.99 -4.57
CA LEU A 74 14.76 5.38 -4.34
C LEU A 74 15.94 6.37 -4.43
N ALA A 75 17.17 5.91 -4.22
CA ALA A 75 18.38 6.72 -4.35
C ALA A 75 18.93 6.75 -5.80
N ALA A 76 18.37 5.97 -6.71
CA ALA A 76 18.73 6.02 -8.12
C ALA A 76 18.19 7.32 -8.76
N PRO A 77 19.01 8.01 -9.58
CA PRO A 77 18.63 9.28 -10.22
C PRO A 77 17.55 9.13 -11.30
#